data_AF-A0A142BYK6-F1
#
_entry.id   AF-A0A142BYK6-F1
#
_cell.length_a   1.000
_cell.length_b   1.000
_cell.length_c   1.000
_cell.angle_alpha   90.00
_cell.angle_beta   90.00
_cell.angle_gamma   90.00
#
_symmetry.space_group_name_H-M   'P 1'
#
loop_
_entity.id
_entity.type
_entity.pdbx_description
1 polymer ?
#
loop_
_entity_poly.entity_id
_entity_poly.type
_entity_poly.pdbx_seq_one_letter_code
_entity_poly.pdbx_strand_id
1 'polypeptide(L)'
;MIVRDLKSAQESGRRIVSREGNWESTGMLLKDDNMGFSLHIKTIYKGADFCMHYQNHLESVYCISGKGEVETGDVGKKYPINPGTLYI
;
A
#
# COMPACT_ATOMS: atom_id res chain seq x y z
N MET A 1 24.05 -4.32 2.68
CA MET A 1 23.32 -3.81 1.50
C MET A 1 22.23 -4.81 1.17
N ILE A 2 20.97 -4.38 1.02
CA ILE A 2 19.84 -5.25 0.69
C ILE A 2 19.42 -4.95 -0.75
N VAL A 3 19.39 -5.96 -1.60
CA VAL A 3 18.88 -5.89 -2.96
C VAL A 3 17.79 -6.95 -3.09
N ARG A 4 16.63 -6.55 -3.59
CA ARG A 4 15.44 -7.39 -3.67
C ARG A 4 14.62 -7.00 -4.89
N ASP A 5 14.27 -7.97 -5.71
CA ASP A 5 13.32 -7.77 -6.80
C ASP A 5 11.89 -8.07 -6.33
N LEU A 6 10.92 -7.43 -6.98
CA LEU A 6 9.51 -7.56 -6.59
C LEU A 6 8.96 -8.96 -6.85
N LYS A 7 9.36 -9.60 -7.96
CA LYS A 7 8.78 -10.88 -8.38
C LYS A 7 9.14 -11.98 -7.38
N SER A 8 10.42 -12.12 -7.03
CA SER A 8 10.85 -13.08 -6.02
C SER A 8 10.27 -12.75 -4.63
N ALA A 9 10.09 -11.47 -4.29
CA ALA A 9 9.40 -11.10 -3.06
C ALA A 9 7.92 -11.52 -3.06
N GLN A 10 7.21 -11.42 -4.19
CA GLN A 10 5.81 -11.85 -4.33
C GLN A 10 5.63 -13.37 -4.25
N GLU A 11 6.58 -14.11 -4.82
CA GLU A 11 6.61 -15.57 -4.78
C GLU A 11 7.09 -16.10 -3.42
N SER A 12 7.71 -15.24 -2.61
CA SER A 12 8.05 -15.54 -1.23
C SER A 12 6.86 -15.32 -0.28
N GLY A 13 6.99 -15.78 0.97
CA GLY A 13 6.01 -15.51 2.04
C GLY A 13 5.86 -14.04 2.47
N ARG A 14 6.30 -13.08 1.66
CA ARG A 14 6.23 -11.62 1.91
C ARG A 14 5.01 -10.94 1.27
N ARG A 15 4.25 -11.66 0.44
CA ARG A 15 3.00 -11.20 -0.16
C ARG A 15 1.83 -11.58 0.75
N ILE A 16 1.04 -10.58 1.13
CA ILE A 16 -0.18 -10.75 1.90
C ILE A 16 -1.36 -10.31 1.02
N VAL A 17 -2.39 -11.15 0.95
CA VAL A 17 -3.66 -10.85 0.30
C VAL A 17 -4.70 -10.57 1.38
N SER A 18 -5.44 -9.48 1.23
CA SER A 18 -6.53 -9.14 2.15
C SER A 18 -7.59 -10.25 2.19
N ARG A 19 -8.26 -10.44 3.34
CA ARG A 19 -9.26 -11.50 3.52
C ARG A 19 -10.40 -11.45 2.49
N GLU A 20 -10.81 -10.23 2.12
CA GLU A 20 -11.89 -9.97 1.16
C GLU A 20 -11.39 -9.96 -0.29
N GLY A 21 -10.08 -10.12 -0.53
CA GLY A 21 -9.52 -10.08 -1.88
C GLY A 21 -9.53 -8.69 -2.52
N ASN A 22 -9.64 -7.62 -1.73
CA ASN A 22 -9.66 -6.23 -2.18
C ASN A 22 -8.28 -5.67 -2.57
N TRP A 23 -7.22 -6.17 -1.92
CA TRP A 23 -5.86 -5.76 -2.21
C TRP A 23 -4.85 -6.85 -1.87
N GLU A 24 -3.65 -6.67 -2.40
CA GLU A 24 -2.45 -7.41 -2.01
C GLU A 24 -1.31 -6.43 -1.71
N SER A 25 -0.42 -6.82 -0.79
CA SER A 25 0.74 -6.02 -0.39
C SER A 25 1.96 -6.91 -0.26
N THR A 26 3.04 -6.54 -0.94
CA THR A 26 4.33 -7.24 -0.88
C THR A 26 5.34 -6.41 -0.10
N GLY A 27 5.85 -6.96 0.99
CA GLY A 27 6.84 -6.30 1.86
C GLY A 27 8.25 -6.29 1.25
N MET A 28 8.66 -5.15 0.70
CA MET A 28 10.00 -4.92 0.14
C MET A 28 11.02 -4.53 1.21
N LEU A 29 10.59 -3.90 2.30
CA LEU A 29 11.35 -3.73 3.54
C LEU A 29 10.44 -4.06 4.72
N LEU A 30 10.92 -4.88 5.64
CA LEU A 30 10.21 -5.29 6.85
C LEU A 30 11.00 -4.88 8.10
N LYS A 31 10.37 -5.03 9.28
CA LYS A 31 10.98 -4.67 10.57
C LYS A 31 12.37 -5.28 10.77
N ASP A 32 12.54 -6.55 10.39
CA ASP A 32 13.82 -7.27 10.54
C ASP A 32 14.91 -6.80 9.58
N ASP A 33 14.56 -6.04 8.53
CA ASP A 33 15.54 -5.36 7.68
C ASP A 33 16.12 -4.08 8.38
N ASN A 34 15.59 -3.67 9.54
CA ASN A 34 16.09 -2.63 10.46
C ASN A 34 16.38 -1.23 9.85
N MET A 35 15.51 -0.79 8.93
CA MET A 35 15.67 0.50 8.22
C MET A 35 14.94 1.68 8.88
N GLY A 36 14.15 1.45 9.93
CA GLY A 36 13.34 2.47 10.60
C GLY A 36 11.97 2.76 9.95
N PHE A 37 11.67 2.14 8.81
CA PHE A 37 10.37 2.16 8.14
C PHE A 37 10.16 0.84 7.38
N SER A 38 8.92 0.55 6.99
CA SER A 38 8.61 -0.51 6.03
C SER A 38 8.30 0.08 4.66
N LEU A 39 8.54 -0.71 3.62
CA LEU A 39 8.23 -0.33 2.24
C LEU A 39 7.46 -1.47 1.60
N HIS A 40 6.32 -1.13 1.02
CA HIS A 40 5.40 -2.09 0.44
C HIS A 40 5.05 -1.71 -1.00
N ILE A 41 4.92 -2.72 -1.87
CA ILE A 41 4.25 -2.56 -3.16
C ILE A 41 2.87 -3.17 -3.02
N LYS A 42 1.84 -2.32 -3.09
CA LYS A 42 0.45 -2.67 -2.88
C LYS A 42 -0.36 -2.50 -4.16
N THR A 43 -1.14 -3.51 -4.51
CA THR A 43 -2.13 -3.46 -5.58
C THR A 43 -3.52 -3.44 -4.96
N ILE A 44 -4.30 -2.42 -5.27
CA ILE A 44 -5.72 -2.33 -4.91
C ILE A 44 -6.53 -2.72 -6.15
N TYR A 45 -7.40 -3.71 -6.01
CA TYR A 45 -8.15 -4.26 -7.14
C TYR A 45 -9.33 -3.37 -7.52
N LYS A 46 -9.74 -3.45 -8.78
CA LYS A 46 -10.83 -2.63 -9.32
C LYS A 46 -12.13 -2.91 -8.57
N GLY A 47 -12.80 -1.83 -8.14
CA GLY A 47 -14.07 -1.90 -7.43
C GLY A 47 -13.96 -2.20 -5.94
N ALA A 48 -12.74 -2.37 -5.42
CA ALA A 48 -12.53 -2.46 -3.99
C ALA A 48 -12.89 -1.13 -3.31
N ASP A 49 -13.59 -1.24 -2.19
CA ASP A 49 -13.95 -0.13 -1.31
C ASP A 49 -13.74 -0.61 0.14
N PHE A 50 -12.87 0.07 0.88
CA PHE A 50 -12.53 -0.30 2.24
C PHE A 50 -12.00 0.91 3.03
N CYS A 51 -12.24 0.89 4.34
CA CYS A 51 -11.70 1.87 5.26
C CYS A 51 -10.41 1.36 5.90
N MET A 52 -9.38 2.21 5.95
CA MET A 52 -8.12 1.96 6.65
C MET A 52 -7.87 3.05 7.69
N HIS A 53 -7.51 2.66 8.90
CA HIS A 53 -7.14 3.58 9.97
C HIS A 53 -5.92 3.04 10.73
N TYR A 54 -4.77 3.66 10.50
CA TYR A 54 -3.51 3.30 11.14
C TYR A 54 -3.29 4.14 12.40
N GLN A 55 -3.77 3.66 13.56
CA GLN A 55 -3.69 4.40 14.82
C GLN A 55 -2.26 4.68 15.31
N ASN A 56 -1.31 3.82 14.93
CA ASN A 56 0.06 3.83 15.46
C ASN A 56 1.13 4.04 14.39
N HIS A 57 0.74 4.28 13.13
CA HIS A 57 1.67 4.43 12.01
C HIS A 57 1.24 5.61 11.14
N LEU A 58 2.22 6.34 10.65
CA LEU A 58 2.05 7.27 9.55
C LEU A 58 2.33 6.50 8.25
N GLU A 59 1.54 6.75 7.21
CA GLU A 59 1.69 6.12 5.90
C GLU A 59 1.82 7.20 4.83
N SER A 60 2.74 7.02 3.88
CA SER A 60 2.79 7.83 2.67
C SER A 60 2.62 6.90 1.48
N VAL A 61 1.67 7.22 0.60
CA VAL A 61 1.31 6.37 -0.53
C VAL A 61 1.45 7.14 -1.83
N TYR A 62 2.30 6.61 -2.70
CA TYR A 62 2.53 7.15 -4.04
C TYR A 62 1.93 6.24 -5.11
N CYS A 63 1.02 6.77 -5.91
CA CYS A 63 0.39 6.01 -6.99
C CYS A 63 1.33 5.91 -8.19
N ILE A 64 1.70 4.68 -8.57
CA ILE A 64 2.56 4.39 -9.74
C ILE A 64 1.75 4.04 -10.99
N SER A 65 0.53 3.52 -10.83
CA SER A 65 -0.35 3.08 -11.92
C SER A 65 -1.79 2.96 -11.44
N GLY A 66 -2.74 2.92 -12.38
CA GLY A 66 -4.17 2.81 -12.07
C GLY A 66 -4.83 4.16 -11.73
N LYS A 67 -6.11 4.10 -11.32
CA LYS A 67 -6.92 5.26 -10.93
C LYS A 67 -7.89 4.87 -9.81
N GLY A 68 -8.24 5.82 -8.95
CA GLY A 68 -9.19 5.64 -7.87
C GLY A 68 -9.44 6.94 -7.11
N GLU A 69 -9.84 6.83 -5.85
CA GLU A 69 -10.00 7.96 -4.94
C GLU A 69 -9.64 7.56 -3.51
N VAL A 70 -9.30 8.54 -2.68
CA VAL A 70 -9.24 8.40 -1.22
C VAL A 70 -10.21 9.38 -0.59
N GLU A 71 -10.94 8.92 0.41
CA GLU A 71 -11.89 9.71 1.19
C GLU A 71 -11.36 9.90 2.62
N THR A 72 -11.31 11.14 3.09
CA THR A 72 -10.89 11.45 4.47
C THR A 72 -12.06 11.34 5.44
N GLY A 73 -11.90 10.59 6.54
CA GLY A 73 -12.98 10.24 7.46
C GLY A 73 -13.72 11.42 8.12
N ASP A 74 -13.05 12.53 8.39
CA ASP A 74 -13.65 13.63 9.18
C ASP A 74 -14.59 14.54 8.37
N VAL A 75 -14.36 14.64 7.06
CA VAL A 75 -15.04 15.62 6.18
C VAL A 75 -15.69 14.95 4.97
N GLY A 76 -15.47 13.64 4.76
CA GLY A 76 -15.94 12.92 3.56
C GLY A 76 -15.35 13.45 2.26
N LYS A 77 -14.26 14.22 2.34
CA LYS A 77 -13.65 14.84 1.17
C LYS A 77 -12.91 13.79 0.35
N LYS A 78 -13.28 13.70 -0.93
CA LYS A 78 -12.71 12.78 -1.90
C LYS A 78 -11.60 13.44 -2.69
N TYR A 79 -10.49 12.73 -2.81
CA TYR A 79 -9.34 13.14 -3.62
C TYR A 79 -9.10 12.10 -4.72
N PRO A 80 -9.08 12.49 -5.99
CA PRO A 80 -8.80 11.56 -7.07
C PRO A 80 -7.32 11.11 -7.01
N ILE A 81 -7.10 9.82 -7.20
CA ILE A 81 -5.79 9.20 -7.28
C ILE A 81 -5.51 8.82 -8.73
N ASN A 82 -4.38 9.30 -9.25
CA ASN A 82 -3.83 8.94 -10.55
C ASN A 82 -2.30 8.76 -10.41
N PRO A 83 -1.60 8.22 -11.42
CA PRO A 83 -0.15 8.08 -11.35
C PRO A 83 0.52 9.43 -11.09
N GLY A 84 1.40 9.48 -10.08
CA GLY A 84 2.01 10.71 -9.58
C GLY A 84 1.33 11.33 -8.37
N THR A 85 0.12 10.90 -7.99
CA THR A 85 -0.52 11.36 -6.75
C THR A 85 0.20 10.78 -5.52
N LEU A 86 0.56 11.66 -4.58
CA LEU A 86 1.02 11.33 -3.24
C LEU A 86 -0.05 11.76 -2.23
N TYR A 87 -0.38 10.89 -1.29
CA TYR A 87 -1.15 11.25 -0.10
C TYR A 87 -0.46 10.72 1.16
N ILE A 88 -0.69 11.42 2.27
CA ILE A 88 -0.07 11.20 3.59
C ILE A 88 -1.14 11.46 4.64
#